data_AF-A0A2E2VVL0-F1
#
_entry.id   AF-A0A2E2VVL0-F1
#
_cell.length_a   1.000
_cell.length_b   1.000
_cell.length_c   1.000
_cell.angle_alpha   90.00
_cell.angle_beta   90.00
_cell.angle_gamma   90.00
#
_symmetry.space_group_name_H-M   'P 1'
#
loop_
_entity.id
_entity.type
_entity.pdbx_description
1 polymer ?
#
loop_
_entity_poly.entity_id
_entity_poly.type
_entity_poly.pdbx_seq_one_letter_code
_entity_poly.pdbx_strand_id
1 'polypeptide(L)'
;MKNKNQILIDNNELLKIIQKSINNNTPLSVIRKGDGENVIIGFNVIHGIKIIKYLRKLRHFNIRLFNLKFQKFLKKELVKSFLNADYLGVAKDHSYSSIRKFDKSISQYYKFNTKNFVDSHFHLEFVKNPNNHDLINENAQKIISNKNIGLISHKNIKSFLNYHNSKLIVQYHLPQRDAGPFNKMDFKKYYNIIEGIEKNNQNVDIWLLAAGPYAKLFSNYIKIIGGIGLDLGSAVDTWAGEYHSRKYLREIFDKKSLKN
;
A
#
# COMPACT_ATOMS: atom_id res chain seq x y z
N MET A 1 -4.17 28.23 -7.35
CA MET A 1 -3.66 27.40 -8.46
C MET A 1 -3.75 25.93 -8.09
N LYS A 2 -4.50 25.12 -8.86
CA LYS A 2 -4.61 23.67 -8.64
C LYS A 2 -3.24 23.02 -8.89
N ASN A 3 -2.47 22.76 -7.84
CA ASN A 3 -1.28 21.89 -7.90
C ASN A 3 -1.77 20.46 -8.20
N LYS A 4 -2.10 20.16 -9.45
CA LYS A 4 -2.21 18.77 -9.89
C LYS A 4 -0.78 18.29 -10.10
N ASN A 5 -0.32 17.31 -9.31
CA ASN A 5 0.85 16.55 -9.70
C ASN A 5 0.57 15.97 -11.09
N GLN A 6 1.49 16.14 -12.02
CA GLN A 6 1.32 15.62 -13.38
C GLN A 6 1.48 14.10 -13.32
N ILE A 7 0.35 13.41 -13.14
CA ILE A 7 0.27 11.96 -13.28
C ILE A 7 0.22 11.68 -14.78
N LEU A 8 1.24 10.97 -15.26
CA LEU A 8 1.44 10.71 -16.68
C LEU A 8 0.84 9.37 -17.12
N ILE A 9 0.71 8.43 -16.17
CA ILE A 9 0.28 7.05 -16.43
C ILE A 9 -1.09 6.87 -15.77
N ASP A 10 -2.07 6.47 -16.56
CA ASP A 10 -3.40 6.14 -16.05
C ASP A 10 -3.44 4.76 -15.36
N ASN A 11 -4.53 4.47 -14.67
CA ASN A 11 -4.63 3.22 -13.91
C ASN A 11 -4.60 1.98 -14.82
N ASN A 12 -5.21 2.02 -16.01
CA ASN A 12 -5.26 0.86 -16.91
C ASN A 12 -3.88 0.58 -17.51
N GLU A 13 -3.14 1.63 -17.89
CA GLU A 13 -1.76 1.50 -18.33
C GLU A 13 -0.87 0.92 -17.22
N LEU A 14 -1.03 1.39 -15.98
CA LEU A 14 -0.32 0.83 -14.82
C LEU A 14 -0.63 -0.67 -14.62
N LEU A 15 -1.89 -1.08 -14.75
CA LEU A 15 -2.27 -2.50 -14.63
C LEU A 15 -1.62 -3.35 -15.74
N LYS A 16 -1.55 -2.84 -16.98
CA LYS A 16 -0.84 -3.52 -18.07
C LYS A 16 0.65 -3.66 -17.79
N ILE A 17 1.28 -2.63 -17.23
CA ILE A 17 2.70 -2.67 -16.83
C ILE A 17 2.92 -3.72 -15.74
N ILE A 18 2.04 -3.79 -14.73
CA ILE A 18 2.12 -4.81 -13.68
C ILE A 18 1.99 -6.21 -14.28
N GLN A 19 1.02 -6.45 -15.16
CA GLN A 19 0.87 -7.75 -15.83
C GLN A 19 2.13 -8.13 -16.63
N LYS A 20 2.70 -7.18 -17.38
CA LYS A 20 3.95 -7.41 -18.14
C LYS A 20 5.11 -7.77 -17.22
N SER A 21 5.25 -7.09 -16.09
CA SER A 21 6.29 -7.39 -15.09
C SER A 21 6.14 -8.78 -14.51
N ILE A 22 4.90 -9.21 -14.18
CA ILE A 22 4.62 -10.57 -13.71
C ILE A 22 4.98 -11.60 -14.78
N ASN A 23 4.51 -11.42 -16.03
CA ASN A 23 4.77 -12.37 -17.11
C ASN A 23 6.26 -12.51 -17.44
N ASN A 24 7.03 -11.44 -17.25
CA ASN A 24 8.46 -11.41 -17.54
C ASN A 24 9.33 -11.64 -16.28
N ASN A 25 8.74 -11.96 -15.12
CA ASN A 25 9.44 -12.05 -13.84
C ASN A 25 10.39 -10.87 -13.58
N THR A 26 9.96 -9.66 -13.97
CA THR A 26 10.75 -8.45 -13.81
C THR A 26 10.44 -7.80 -12.46
N PRO A 27 11.44 -7.55 -11.60
CA PRO A 27 11.21 -7.00 -10.27
C PRO A 27 10.48 -5.65 -10.33
N LEU A 28 9.50 -5.44 -9.45
CA LEU A 28 8.64 -4.26 -9.51
C LEU A 28 8.13 -3.85 -8.12
N SER A 29 8.18 -2.55 -7.84
CA SER A 29 7.58 -1.92 -6.66
C SER A 29 6.55 -0.86 -7.05
N VAL A 30 5.29 -1.13 -6.73
CA VAL A 30 4.17 -0.20 -6.90
C VAL A 30 3.57 0.13 -5.54
N ILE A 31 3.82 1.35 -5.06
CA ILE A 31 3.47 1.78 -3.70
C ILE A 31 2.68 3.08 -3.70
N ARG A 32 1.98 3.39 -2.60
CA ARG A 32 1.13 4.59 -2.52
C ARG A 32 1.51 5.48 -1.35
N LYS A 33 1.78 6.75 -1.60
CA LYS A 33 2.04 7.74 -0.55
C LYS A 33 0.73 8.36 -0.05
N GLY A 34 0.43 8.14 1.23
CA GLY A 34 -0.74 8.69 1.90
C GLY A 34 -0.39 9.81 2.89
N ASP A 35 -1.44 10.38 3.49
CA ASP A 35 -1.31 11.44 4.49
C ASP A 35 -0.53 10.99 5.73
N GLY A 36 -0.64 9.71 6.10
CA GLY A 36 0.05 9.20 7.28
C GLY A 36 1.55 9.19 7.07
N GLU A 37 1.98 8.68 5.93
CA GLU A 37 3.38 8.62 5.53
C GLU A 37 3.96 10.03 5.38
N ASN A 38 3.23 10.95 4.73
CA ASN A 38 3.63 12.36 4.61
C ASN A 38 3.85 13.03 5.99
N VAL A 39 3.00 12.73 6.99
CA VAL A 39 3.22 13.23 8.35
C VAL A 39 4.52 12.67 8.94
N ILE A 40 4.79 11.37 8.80
CA ILE A 40 5.99 10.75 9.38
C ILE A 40 7.27 11.30 8.73
N ILE A 41 7.34 11.35 7.40
CA ILE A 41 8.55 11.80 6.70
C ILE A 41 8.69 13.33 6.72
N GLY A 42 7.59 14.07 6.79
CA GLY A 42 7.61 15.53 6.82
C GLY A 42 7.81 16.12 8.21
N PHE A 43 7.55 15.39 9.30
CA PHE A 43 7.73 15.91 10.65
C PHE A 43 9.20 16.29 10.91
N ASN A 44 9.41 17.47 11.49
CA ASN A 44 10.71 18.16 11.70
C ASN A 44 11.50 18.47 10.42
N VAL A 45 10.88 18.36 9.25
CA VAL A 45 11.51 18.63 7.94
C VAL A 45 10.73 19.70 7.18
N ILE A 46 9.41 19.60 7.17
CA ILE A 46 8.52 20.55 6.53
C ILE A 46 7.81 21.38 7.60
N HIS A 47 7.96 22.69 7.50
CA HIS A 47 7.30 23.63 8.41
C HIS A 47 5.76 23.48 8.35
N GLY A 48 5.11 23.51 9.53
CA GLY A 48 3.65 23.44 9.66
C GLY A 48 3.07 22.04 9.93
N ILE A 49 3.85 20.96 9.89
CA ILE A 49 3.40 19.64 10.34
C ILE A 49 3.45 19.58 11.87
N LYS A 50 2.30 19.73 12.51
CA LYS A 50 2.15 19.75 13.99
C LYS A 50 2.54 18.42 14.64
N ILE A 51 3.21 18.48 15.79
CA ILE A 51 3.61 17.30 16.60
C ILE A 51 2.42 16.39 16.95
N ILE A 52 1.25 16.96 17.29
CA ILE A 52 0.05 16.18 17.60
C ILE A 52 -0.38 15.27 16.44
N LYS A 53 -0.18 15.71 15.19
CA LYS A 53 -0.46 14.88 14.02
C LYS A 53 0.54 13.74 13.89
N TYR A 54 1.83 14.00 14.15
CA TYR A 54 2.88 12.99 14.18
C TYR A 54 2.61 11.92 15.23
N LEU A 55 2.36 12.31 16.48
CA LEU A 55 2.03 11.39 17.58
C LEU A 55 0.82 10.51 17.26
N ARG A 56 -0.24 11.11 16.70
CA ARG A 56 -1.44 10.37 16.26
C ARG A 56 -1.12 9.34 15.18
N LYS A 57 -0.20 9.64 14.25
CA LYS A 57 0.20 8.70 13.20
C LYS A 57 1.09 7.58 13.73
N LEU A 58 1.97 7.84 14.70
CA LEU A 58 2.70 6.78 15.40
C LEU A 58 1.74 5.77 16.04
N ARG A 59 0.69 6.26 16.72
CA ARG A 59 -0.34 5.39 17.30
C ARG A 59 -1.04 4.54 16.24
N HIS A 60 -1.52 5.16 15.15
CA HIS A 60 -2.20 4.45 14.06
C HIS A 60 -1.31 3.44 13.34
N PHE A 61 0.00 3.70 13.29
CA PHE A 61 0.99 2.82 12.69
C PHE A 61 1.51 1.77 13.67
N ASN A 62 0.96 1.72 14.89
CA ASN A 62 1.37 0.82 15.95
C ASN A 62 2.84 0.92 16.31
N ILE A 63 3.35 2.14 16.42
CA ILE A 63 4.72 2.42 16.84
C ILE A 63 4.69 2.94 18.26
N ARG A 64 5.56 2.42 19.13
CA ARG A 64 5.73 2.94 20.50
C ARG A 64 6.32 4.34 20.46
N LEU A 65 5.74 5.24 21.25
CA LEU A 65 6.18 6.64 21.36
C LEU A 65 7.66 6.76 21.77
N PHE A 66 8.12 5.91 22.68
CA PHE A 66 9.50 5.93 23.19
C PHE A 66 10.46 5.07 22.35
N ASN A 67 9.98 4.36 21.33
CA ASN A 67 10.87 3.60 20.43
C ASN A 67 11.43 4.51 19.33
N LEU A 68 12.29 5.46 19.72
CA LEU A 68 12.87 6.46 18.82
C LEU A 68 13.75 5.83 17.74
N LYS A 69 14.44 4.72 18.06
CA LYS A 69 15.26 3.98 17.08
C LYS A 69 14.40 3.45 15.94
N PHE A 70 13.29 2.78 16.25
CA PHE A 70 12.38 2.27 15.23
C PHE A 70 11.66 3.38 14.46
N GLN A 71 11.32 4.51 15.10
CA GLN A 71 10.76 5.67 14.40
C GLN A 71 11.74 6.26 13.37
N LYS A 72 13.01 6.44 13.74
CA LYS A 72 14.07 6.90 12.82
C LYS A 72 14.25 5.92 11.67
N PHE A 73 14.29 4.63 11.97
CA PHE A 73 14.36 3.56 10.98
C PHE A 73 13.19 3.62 9.99
N LEU A 74 11.95 3.64 10.47
CA LEU A 74 10.77 3.69 9.62
C LEU A 74 10.77 4.93 8.73
N LYS A 75 11.15 6.10 9.26
CA LYS A 75 11.24 7.33 8.48
C LYS A 75 12.25 7.19 7.34
N LYS A 76 13.44 6.66 7.63
CA LYS A 76 14.50 6.42 6.62
C LYS A 76 14.02 5.44 5.54
N GLU A 77 13.45 4.31 5.95
CA GLU A 77 13.03 3.27 5.01
C GLU A 77 11.80 3.69 4.19
N LEU A 78 10.89 4.51 4.73
CA LEU A 78 9.81 5.12 3.94
C LEU A 78 10.36 5.99 2.83
N VAL A 79 11.30 6.89 3.13
CA VAL A 79 11.94 7.76 2.13
C VAL A 79 12.67 6.92 1.08
N LYS A 80 13.44 5.92 1.51
CA LYS A 80 14.12 4.98 0.60
C LYS A 80 13.13 4.27 -0.33
N SER A 81 12.01 3.79 0.21
CA SER A 81 10.97 3.12 -0.57
C SER A 81 10.36 4.06 -1.62
N PHE A 82 10.11 5.33 -1.27
CA PHE A 82 9.59 6.32 -2.21
C PHE A 82 10.57 6.69 -3.31
N LEU A 83 11.87 6.74 -3.00
CA LEU A 83 12.92 6.99 -4.00
C LEU A 83 13.09 5.82 -4.97
N ASN A 84 12.94 4.60 -4.49
CA ASN A 84 13.22 3.38 -5.25
C ASN A 84 12.00 2.77 -5.96
N ALA A 85 10.80 3.29 -5.69
CA ALA A 85 9.58 2.81 -6.31
C ALA A 85 9.60 3.00 -7.83
N ASP A 86 9.20 1.97 -8.57
CA ASP A 86 8.99 2.09 -10.02
C ASP A 86 7.77 2.96 -10.30
N TYR A 87 6.73 2.82 -9.48
CA TYR A 87 5.53 3.65 -9.55
C TYR A 87 5.11 4.10 -8.16
N LEU A 88 5.08 5.42 -7.96
CA LEU A 88 4.68 6.04 -6.70
C LEU A 88 3.30 6.68 -6.84
N GLY A 89 2.30 6.06 -6.22
CA GLY A 89 0.95 6.57 -6.14
C GLY A 89 0.89 7.85 -5.31
N VAL A 90 0.46 8.95 -5.93
CA VAL A 90 0.23 10.25 -5.28
C VAL A 90 -1.20 10.71 -5.49
N ALA A 91 -1.67 11.58 -4.61
CA ALA A 91 -3.02 12.12 -4.69
C ALA A 91 -3.20 13.05 -5.91
N LYS A 92 -4.24 12.80 -6.74
CA LYS A 92 -4.68 13.75 -7.78
C LYS A 92 -5.23 15.06 -7.22
N ASP A 93 -5.94 14.97 -6.08
CA ASP A 93 -6.57 16.11 -5.42
C ASP A 93 -6.15 16.19 -3.94
N HIS A 94 -5.88 17.43 -3.52
CA HIS A 94 -5.47 17.82 -2.18
C HIS A 94 -6.65 18.35 -1.33
N SER A 95 -7.85 18.50 -1.90
CA SER A 95 -9.02 19.12 -1.25
C SER A 95 -9.47 18.45 0.05
N TYR A 96 -9.29 17.13 0.19
CA TYR A 96 -9.85 16.36 1.31
C TYR A 96 -8.97 16.26 2.57
N SER A 97 -7.74 16.80 2.57
CA SER A 97 -6.86 16.67 3.74
C SER A 97 -5.87 17.81 3.93
N SER A 98 -5.87 18.37 5.14
CA SER A 98 -4.93 19.42 5.57
C SER A 98 -3.45 19.02 5.56
N ILE A 99 -3.12 17.74 5.35
CA ILE A 99 -1.74 17.27 5.18
C ILE A 99 -1.33 17.24 3.71
N ARG A 100 -2.27 17.06 2.78
CA ARG A 100 -1.96 16.95 1.35
C ARG A 100 -1.35 18.22 0.76
N LYS A 101 -1.59 19.38 1.38
CA LYS A 101 -0.90 20.62 1.03
C LYS A 101 0.63 20.55 1.13
N PHE A 102 1.17 19.65 1.96
CA PHE A 102 2.60 19.45 2.12
C PHE A 102 3.19 18.45 1.13
N ASP A 103 2.37 17.76 0.33
CA ASP A 103 2.81 16.68 -0.56
C ASP A 103 3.88 17.15 -1.54
N LYS A 104 3.65 18.31 -2.19
CA LYS A 104 4.61 18.95 -3.11
C LYS A 104 5.92 19.29 -2.41
N SER A 105 5.87 19.96 -1.25
CA SER A 105 7.07 20.36 -0.50
C SER A 105 7.87 19.15 -0.02
N ILE A 106 7.19 18.08 0.43
CA ILE A 106 7.85 16.82 0.81
C ILE A 106 8.53 16.20 -0.41
N SER A 107 7.82 16.07 -1.53
CA SER A 107 8.36 15.46 -2.74
C SER A 107 9.55 16.23 -3.30
N GLN A 108 9.53 17.56 -3.23
CA GLN A 108 10.65 18.43 -3.61
C GLN A 108 11.83 18.28 -2.66
N TYR A 109 11.60 18.31 -1.34
CA TYR A 109 12.66 18.19 -0.34
C TYR A 109 13.44 16.87 -0.50
N TYR A 110 12.73 15.76 -0.67
CA TYR A 110 13.34 14.45 -0.85
C TYR A 110 13.70 14.11 -2.30
N LYS A 111 13.44 15.01 -3.26
CA LYS A 111 13.71 14.82 -4.70
C LYS A 111 13.11 13.52 -5.27
N PHE A 112 11.84 13.25 -4.97
CA PHE A 112 11.15 12.09 -5.55
C PHE A 112 11.01 12.22 -7.07
N ASN A 113 11.16 11.09 -7.79
CA ASN A 113 11.02 11.06 -9.24
C ASN A 113 9.56 11.23 -9.67
N THR A 114 9.22 12.43 -10.13
CA THR A 114 7.85 12.78 -10.54
C THR A 114 7.40 12.08 -11.82
N LYS A 115 8.33 11.59 -12.66
CA LYS A 115 7.98 10.85 -13.90
C LYS A 115 7.29 9.52 -13.59
N ASN A 116 7.54 8.97 -12.41
CA ASN A 116 7.02 7.70 -11.94
C ASN A 116 5.71 7.86 -11.15
N PHE A 117 5.11 9.06 -11.13
CA PHE A 117 3.90 9.33 -10.36
C PHE A 117 2.66 8.76 -11.04
N VAL A 118 1.92 7.97 -10.28
CA VAL A 118 0.63 7.40 -10.66
C VAL A 118 -0.46 7.87 -9.69
N ASP A 119 -1.72 7.59 -9.99
CA ASP A 119 -2.80 7.90 -9.05
C ASP A 119 -2.73 6.96 -7.83
N SER A 120 -2.64 7.53 -6.63
CA SER A 120 -2.77 6.77 -5.38
C SER A 120 -4.08 5.98 -5.25
N HIS A 121 -5.10 6.27 -6.07
CA HIS A 121 -6.34 5.51 -6.13
C HIS A 121 -6.31 4.28 -7.05
N PHE A 122 -5.18 3.92 -7.68
CA PHE A 122 -5.11 2.70 -8.51
C PHE A 122 -5.55 1.44 -7.74
N HIS A 123 -5.35 1.40 -6.42
CA HIS A 123 -5.81 0.28 -5.61
C HIS A 123 -7.33 0.06 -5.66
N LEU A 124 -8.13 1.08 -6.03
CA LEU A 124 -9.57 0.95 -6.19
C LEU A 124 -9.95 0.07 -7.38
N GLU A 125 -9.07 -0.08 -8.37
CA GLU A 125 -9.27 -1.04 -9.46
C GLU A 125 -9.32 -2.48 -8.95
N PHE A 126 -8.73 -2.74 -7.77
CA PHE A 126 -8.72 -4.04 -7.11
C PHE A 126 -9.87 -4.23 -6.13
N VAL A 127 -10.87 -3.35 -6.07
CA VAL A 127 -12.03 -3.55 -5.20
C VAL A 127 -12.91 -4.67 -5.77
N LYS A 128 -13.33 -5.60 -4.90
CA LYS A 128 -14.30 -6.65 -5.22
C LYS A 128 -15.68 -6.02 -5.44
N ASN A 129 -16.45 -6.53 -6.40
CA ASN A 129 -17.85 -6.18 -6.54
C ASN A 129 -18.65 -6.73 -5.34
N PRO A 130 -19.59 -5.97 -4.76
CA PRO A 130 -20.38 -6.44 -3.61
C PRO A 130 -21.16 -7.74 -3.85
N ASN A 131 -21.65 -7.93 -5.08
CA ASN A 131 -22.66 -8.93 -5.41
C ASN A 131 -22.07 -10.23 -5.96
N ASN A 132 -20.77 -10.27 -6.29
CA ASN A 132 -20.11 -11.45 -6.82
C ASN A 132 -18.63 -11.48 -6.39
N HIS A 133 -17.83 -12.39 -6.96
CA HIS A 133 -16.40 -12.49 -6.65
C HIS A 133 -15.50 -11.76 -7.63
N ASP A 134 -16.04 -11.07 -8.64
CA ASP A 134 -15.22 -10.33 -9.59
C ASP A 134 -14.68 -9.03 -9.00
N LEU A 135 -13.53 -8.58 -9.49
CA LEU A 135 -13.03 -7.24 -9.23
C LEU A 135 -13.74 -6.22 -10.15
N ILE A 136 -13.76 -4.95 -9.73
CA ILE A 136 -14.34 -3.88 -10.53
C ILE A 136 -13.62 -3.71 -11.88
N ASN A 137 -12.32 -4.00 -11.93
CA ASN A 137 -11.51 -3.93 -13.14
C ASN A 137 -10.98 -5.31 -13.56
N GLU A 138 -11.29 -5.73 -14.78
CA GLU A 138 -10.86 -7.02 -15.33
C GLU A 138 -9.33 -7.17 -15.43
N ASN A 139 -8.61 -6.07 -15.68
CA ASN A 139 -7.14 -6.11 -15.72
C ASN A 139 -6.55 -6.32 -14.32
N ALA A 140 -7.21 -5.80 -13.28
CA ALA A 140 -6.85 -6.09 -11.90
C ALA A 140 -7.15 -7.56 -11.54
N GLN A 141 -8.27 -8.10 -12.04
CA GLN A 141 -8.61 -9.52 -11.86
C GLN A 141 -7.55 -10.42 -12.48
N LYS A 142 -7.13 -10.14 -13.72
CA LYS A 142 -6.05 -10.90 -14.40
C LYS A 142 -4.73 -10.88 -13.63
N ILE A 143 -4.39 -9.79 -12.95
CA ILE A 143 -3.18 -9.69 -12.12
C ILE A 143 -3.21 -10.68 -10.96
N ILE A 144 -4.38 -10.91 -10.36
CA ILE A 144 -4.50 -11.78 -9.19
C ILE A 144 -4.87 -13.22 -9.54
N SER A 145 -5.36 -13.51 -10.75
CA SER A 145 -5.81 -14.84 -11.16
C SER A 145 -4.68 -15.75 -11.63
N ASN A 146 -4.77 -17.04 -11.33
CA ASN A 146 -3.77 -18.06 -11.68
C ASN A 146 -2.36 -17.66 -11.21
N LYS A 147 -2.23 -17.33 -9.92
CA LYS A 147 -0.96 -16.88 -9.32
C LYS A 147 -0.67 -17.57 -8.00
N ASN A 148 0.61 -17.75 -7.72
CA ASN A 148 1.15 -17.99 -6.40
C ASN A 148 1.32 -16.64 -5.68
N ILE A 149 0.57 -16.45 -4.60
CA ILE A 149 0.44 -15.17 -3.90
C ILE A 149 1.16 -15.22 -2.55
N GLY A 150 2.02 -14.24 -2.31
CA GLY A 150 2.47 -13.86 -0.97
C GLY A 150 1.59 -12.73 -0.43
N LEU A 151 1.11 -12.83 0.80
CA LEU A 151 0.21 -11.83 1.39
C LEU A 151 0.79 -11.22 2.64
N ILE A 152 0.74 -9.90 2.74
CA ILE A 152 1.02 -9.19 4.00
C ILE A 152 -0.23 -8.40 4.39
N SER A 153 -1.06 -9.03 5.23
CA SER A 153 -2.36 -8.51 5.64
C SER A 153 -2.84 -9.18 6.93
N HIS A 154 -3.74 -8.50 7.65
CA HIS A 154 -4.47 -9.09 8.77
C HIS A 154 -5.75 -9.81 8.34
N LYS A 155 -6.16 -9.68 7.07
CA LYS A 155 -7.39 -10.29 6.53
C LYS A 155 -7.14 -11.71 6.05
N ASN A 156 -8.09 -12.62 6.32
CA ASN A 156 -8.12 -13.93 5.68
C ASN A 156 -8.86 -13.82 4.35
N ILE A 157 -8.12 -13.94 3.24
CA ILE A 157 -8.65 -13.82 1.87
C ILE A 157 -8.42 -15.10 1.05
N LYS A 158 -8.09 -16.22 1.70
CA LYS A 158 -7.74 -17.47 1.00
C LYS A 158 -8.87 -17.97 0.10
N SER A 159 -10.11 -17.92 0.57
CA SER A 159 -11.28 -18.31 -0.22
C SER A 159 -11.47 -17.45 -1.45
N PHE A 160 -11.26 -16.14 -1.32
CA PHE A 160 -11.31 -15.19 -2.44
C PHE A 160 -10.23 -15.48 -3.48
N LEU A 161 -8.99 -15.71 -3.07
CA LEU A 161 -7.90 -16.07 -3.99
C LEU A 161 -8.14 -17.41 -4.70
N ASN A 162 -8.65 -18.41 -3.97
CA ASN A 162 -8.98 -19.72 -4.55
C ASN A 162 -10.05 -19.59 -5.66
N TYR A 163 -11.03 -18.70 -5.50
CA TYR A 163 -12.04 -18.45 -6.54
C TYR A 163 -11.41 -17.99 -7.86
N HIS A 164 -10.31 -17.24 -7.80
CA HIS A 164 -9.54 -16.80 -8.97
C HIS A 164 -8.43 -17.77 -9.40
N ASN A 165 -8.52 -19.04 -8.96
CA ASN A 165 -7.53 -20.09 -9.20
C ASN A 165 -6.11 -19.69 -8.74
N SER A 166 -6.01 -18.91 -7.66
CA SER A 166 -4.75 -18.47 -7.10
C SER A 166 -4.48 -19.10 -5.74
N LYS A 167 -3.22 -19.44 -5.52
CA LYS A 167 -2.76 -20.14 -4.32
C LYS A 167 -2.07 -19.17 -3.38
N LEU A 168 -2.59 -19.06 -2.16
CA LEU A 168 -1.90 -18.35 -1.09
C LEU A 168 -0.73 -19.22 -0.58
N ILE A 169 0.51 -18.82 -0.89
CA ILE A 169 1.73 -19.54 -0.50
C ILE A 169 2.08 -19.25 0.95
N VAL A 170 2.05 -17.96 1.31
CA VAL A 170 2.41 -17.50 2.64
C VAL A 170 1.64 -16.25 2.99
N GLN A 171 1.31 -16.10 4.28
CA GLN A 171 0.70 -14.90 4.82
C GLN A 171 1.43 -14.42 6.07
N TYR A 172 1.74 -13.13 6.13
CA TYR A 172 2.27 -12.46 7.30
C TYR A 172 1.29 -11.42 7.84
N HIS A 173 1.10 -11.42 9.15
CA HIS A 173 0.19 -10.52 9.84
C HIS A 173 0.97 -9.37 10.50
N LEU A 174 0.40 -8.17 10.43
CA LEU A 174 0.85 -7.03 11.21
C LEU A 174 -0.17 -6.70 12.31
N PRO A 175 0.27 -6.01 13.37
CA PRO A 175 -0.65 -5.43 14.33
C PRO A 175 -1.69 -4.56 13.63
N GLN A 176 -2.97 -4.86 13.86
CA GLN A 176 -4.07 -4.03 13.37
C GLN A 176 -3.96 -2.62 13.93
N ARG A 177 -4.47 -1.63 13.19
CA ARG A 177 -4.45 -0.23 13.65
C ARG A 177 -4.99 -0.13 15.08
N ASP A 178 -4.27 0.61 15.92
CA ASP A 178 -4.66 0.86 17.30
C ASP A 178 -4.82 -0.43 18.15
N ALA A 179 -4.03 -1.50 17.86
CA ALA A 179 -4.05 -2.80 18.56
C ALA A 179 -3.58 -2.79 20.04
N GLY A 180 -3.70 -1.67 20.73
CA GLY A 180 -3.30 -1.52 22.13
C GLY A 180 -1.79 -1.35 22.35
N PRO A 181 -1.35 -1.24 23.61
CA PRO A 181 0.04 -0.91 23.96
C PRO A 181 1.02 -2.07 23.78
N PHE A 182 0.55 -3.31 23.88
CA PHE A 182 1.39 -4.51 23.82
C PHE A 182 1.59 -5.02 22.40
N ASN A 183 0.65 -4.78 21.48
CA ASN A 183 0.77 -5.20 20.09
C ASN A 183 1.26 -4.06 19.18
N LYS A 184 2.55 -3.75 19.29
CA LYS A 184 3.23 -2.72 18.49
C LYS A 184 4.24 -3.34 17.53
N MET A 185 4.51 -2.65 16.43
CA MET A 185 5.63 -2.95 15.53
C MET A 185 6.94 -2.52 16.15
N ASP A 186 7.95 -3.35 15.93
CA ASP A 186 9.33 -3.17 16.35
C ASP A 186 10.26 -3.87 15.34
N PHE A 187 11.57 -3.81 15.59
CA PHE A 187 12.56 -4.46 14.73
C PHE A 187 12.36 -5.97 14.63
N LYS A 188 12.05 -6.65 15.74
CA LYS A 188 11.87 -8.11 15.74
C LYS A 188 10.74 -8.51 14.80
N LYS A 189 9.55 -7.91 14.94
CA LYS A 189 8.42 -8.21 14.05
C LYS A 189 8.70 -7.83 12.61
N TYR A 190 9.37 -6.70 12.38
CA TYR A 190 9.73 -6.26 11.04
C TYR A 190 10.67 -7.27 10.37
N TYR A 191 11.78 -7.65 11.02
CA TYR A 191 12.76 -8.56 10.45
C TYR A 191 12.24 -9.99 10.32
N ASN A 192 11.39 -10.47 11.23
CA ASN A 192 10.72 -11.76 11.06
C ASN A 192 9.90 -11.82 9.75
N ILE A 193 9.26 -10.71 9.35
CA ILE A 193 8.53 -10.64 8.08
C ILE A 193 9.52 -10.58 6.90
N ILE A 194 10.64 -9.87 7.04
CA ILE A 194 11.70 -9.82 6.02
C ILE A 194 12.27 -11.20 5.74
N GLU A 195 12.71 -11.93 6.77
CA GLU A 195 13.21 -13.31 6.65
C GLU A 195 12.15 -14.23 6.00
N GLY A 196 10.89 -14.01 6.36
CA GLY A 196 9.76 -14.71 5.77
C GLY A 196 9.57 -14.43 4.27
N ILE A 197 9.72 -13.17 3.86
CA ILE A 197 9.70 -12.77 2.45
C ILE A 197 10.85 -13.46 1.71
N GLU A 198 12.08 -13.38 2.23
CA GLU A 198 13.27 -13.99 1.60
C GLU A 198 13.10 -15.49 1.37
N LYS A 199 12.62 -16.21 2.39
CA LYS A 199 12.44 -17.65 2.33
C LYS A 199 11.44 -18.10 1.26
N ASN A 200 10.47 -17.26 0.91
CA ASN A 200 9.35 -17.63 0.05
C ASN A 200 9.34 -16.93 -1.31
N ASN A 201 10.20 -15.92 -1.54
CA ASN A 201 10.10 -15.04 -2.72
C ASN A 201 10.15 -15.81 -4.05
N GLN A 202 11.00 -16.83 -4.15
CA GLN A 202 11.14 -17.68 -5.34
C GLN A 202 9.89 -18.50 -5.67
N ASN A 203 8.98 -18.67 -4.72
CA ASN A 203 7.73 -19.43 -4.88
C ASN A 203 6.50 -18.52 -5.06
N VAL A 204 6.70 -17.21 -5.12
CA VAL A 204 5.62 -16.20 -5.16
C VAL A 204 5.74 -15.39 -6.44
N ASP A 205 4.68 -15.40 -7.26
CA ASP A 205 4.63 -14.61 -8.49
C ASP A 205 4.43 -13.11 -8.18
N ILE A 206 3.63 -12.82 -7.14
CA ILE A 206 3.35 -11.47 -6.70
C ILE A 206 3.02 -11.40 -5.21
N TRP A 207 3.56 -10.38 -4.54
CA TRP A 207 3.25 -10.03 -3.18
C TRP A 207 2.18 -8.95 -3.11
N LEU A 208 1.06 -9.26 -2.46
CA LEU A 208 -0.05 -8.34 -2.21
C LEU A 208 0.05 -7.75 -0.80
N LEU A 209 0.12 -6.42 -0.72
CA LEU A 209 0.47 -5.72 0.51
C LEU A 209 -0.70 -4.85 1.00
N ALA A 210 -1.29 -5.23 2.13
CA ALA A 210 -2.31 -4.48 2.86
C ALA A 210 -1.83 -4.13 4.28
N ALA A 211 -0.61 -3.59 4.35
CA ALA A 211 0.15 -3.39 5.60
C ALA A 211 0.32 -1.91 5.99
N GLY A 212 -0.55 -1.02 5.50
CA GLY A 212 -0.48 0.42 5.81
C GLY A 212 0.87 1.06 5.42
N PRO A 213 1.59 1.70 6.35
CA PRO A 213 2.90 2.31 6.05
C PRO A 213 3.98 1.28 5.77
N TYR A 214 3.85 0.05 6.31
CA TYR A 214 4.88 -0.98 6.18
C TYR A 214 4.86 -1.65 4.81
N ALA A 215 3.75 -1.55 4.07
CA ALA A 215 3.65 -2.02 2.69
C ALA A 215 4.74 -1.41 1.79
N LYS A 216 5.17 -0.17 2.07
CA LYS A 216 6.17 0.55 1.28
C LYS A 216 7.54 -0.10 1.46
N LEU A 217 7.89 -0.35 2.73
CA LEU A 217 9.15 -0.96 3.13
C LEU A 217 9.25 -2.37 2.57
N PHE A 218 8.20 -3.18 2.73
CA PHE A 218 8.18 -4.54 2.22
C PHE A 218 8.20 -4.58 0.70
N SER A 219 7.42 -3.74 0.01
CA SER A 219 7.45 -3.68 -1.47
C SER A 219 8.85 -3.33 -2.00
N ASN A 220 9.52 -2.34 -1.40
CA ASN A 220 10.89 -1.99 -1.77
C ASN A 220 11.86 -3.15 -1.51
N TYR A 221 11.71 -3.86 -0.39
CA TYR A 221 12.53 -5.04 -0.10
C TYR A 221 12.31 -6.18 -1.08
N ILE A 222 11.04 -6.52 -1.35
CA ILE A 222 10.63 -7.54 -2.31
C ILE A 222 11.26 -7.26 -3.67
N LYS A 223 11.21 -6.00 -4.15
CA LYS A 223 11.88 -5.61 -5.40
C LYS A 223 13.39 -5.84 -5.37
N ILE A 224 14.07 -5.47 -4.28
CA ILE A 224 15.52 -5.62 -4.14
C ILE A 224 15.95 -7.09 -4.29
N ILE A 225 15.15 -8.03 -3.77
CA ILE A 225 15.42 -9.47 -3.87
C ILE A 225 14.81 -10.11 -5.13
N GLY A 226 14.41 -9.31 -6.11
CA GLY A 226 13.96 -9.78 -7.41
C GLY A 226 12.46 -10.07 -7.55
N GLY A 227 11.65 -9.77 -6.52
CA GLY A 227 10.20 -10.00 -6.53
C GLY A 227 9.36 -8.81 -7.00
N ILE A 228 8.05 -9.02 -7.00
CA ILE A 228 7.03 -8.02 -7.37
C ILE A 228 6.15 -7.71 -6.15
N GLY A 229 6.13 -6.45 -5.70
CA GLY A 229 5.38 -6.01 -4.52
C GLY A 229 4.36 -4.91 -4.82
N LEU A 230 3.09 -5.17 -4.52
CA LEU A 230 1.96 -4.28 -4.83
C LEU A 230 1.21 -3.81 -3.57
N ASP A 231 1.20 -2.49 -3.32
CA ASP A 231 0.45 -1.87 -2.21
C ASP A 231 -1.03 -1.67 -2.56
N LEU A 232 -1.86 -2.64 -2.18
CA LEU A 232 -3.31 -2.61 -2.38
C LEU A 232 -4.09 -1.97 -1.23
N GLY A 233 -3.49 -1.89 -0.04
CA GLY A 233 -4.14 -1.32 1.14
C GLY A 233 -5.54 -1.88 1.39
N SER A 234 -6.51 -1.00 1.60
CA SER A 234 -7.88 -1.36 1.97
C SER A 234 -8.73 -1.93 0.83
N ALA A 235 -8.24 -2.02 -0.40
CA ALA A 235 -8.95 -2.80 -1.42
C ALA A 235 -9.11 -4.27 -1.00
N VAL A 236 -8.09 -4.80 -0.31
CA VAL A 236 -8.07 -6.17 0.26
C VAL A 236 -9.15 -6.38 1.32
N ASP A 237 -9.64 -5.32 1.98
CA ASP A 237 -10.74 -5.44 2.95
C ASP A 237 -12.02 -5.95 2.25
N THR A 238 -12.28 -5.49 1.03
CA THR A 238 -13.45 -5.90 0.24
C THR A 238 -13.42 -7.37 -0.17
N TRP A 239 -12.22 -7.95 -0.29
CA TRP A 239 -12.04 -9.37 -0.60
C TRP A 239 -12.46 -10.27 0.55
N ALA A 240 -12.37 -9.74 1.79
CA ALA A 240 -12.93 -10.35 2.99
C ALA A 240 -14.41 -9.95 3.24
N GLY A 241 -15.06 -9.25 2.30
CA GLY A 241 -16.44 -8.79 2.44
C GLY A 241 -16.61 -7.50 3.24
N GLU A 242 -15.53 -6.82 3.63
CA GLU A 242 -15.59 -5.61 4.46
C GLU A 242 -15.57 -4.33 3.61
N TYR A 243 -16.75 -3.79 3.31
CA TYR A 243 -16.89 -2.53 2.58
C TYR A 243 -16.95 -1.29 3.49
N HIS A 244 -17.11 -1.47 4.80
CA HIS A 244 -17.32 -0.36 5.73
C HIS A 244 -16.03 0.21 6.35
N SER A 245 -14.86 -0.36 6.03
CA SER A 245 -13.56 0.02 6.61
C SER A 245 -13.10 1.45 6.22
N ARG A 246 -13.64 1.97 5.10
CA ARG A 246 -13.34 3.30 4.56
C ARG A 246 -14.58 3.93 3.96
N LYS A 247 -14.70 5.27 4.07
CA LYS A 247 -15.83 6.04 3.52
C LYS A 247 -16.04 5.77 2.03
N TYR A 248 -14.98 5.81 1.22
CA TYR A 248 -15.09 5.58 -0.22
C TYR A 248 -15.47 4.14 -0.60
N LEU A 249 -15.13 3.13 0.23
CA LEU A 249 -15.56 1.76 -0.01
C LEU A 249 -17.06 1.60 0.25
N ARG A 250 -17.58 2.27 1.28
CA ARG A 250 -19.03 2.35 1.53
C ARG A 250 -19.76 3.00 0.36
N GLU A 251 -19.25 4.13 -0.12
CA GLU A 251 -19.84 4.80 -1.28
C GLU A 251 -19.85 3.92 -2.54
N ILE A 252 -18.82 3.10 -2.75
CA ILE A 252 -18.78 2.12 -3.85
C ILE A 252 -19.83 1.02 -3.62
N PHE A 253 -19.91 0.49 -2.40
CA PHE A 253 -20.90 -0.52 -2.02
C PHE A 253 -22.32 -0.01 -2.24
N ASP A 254 -22.68 1.14 -1.65
CA ASP A 254 -24.01 1.74 -1.73
C ASP A 254 -24.42 2.00 -3.19
N LYS A 255 -23.51 2.51 -4.03
CA LYS A 255 -23.79 2.75 -5.47
C LYS A 255 -24.01 1.47 -6.28
N LYS A 256 -23.44 0.34 -5.86
CA LYS A 256 -23.47 -0.94 -6.58
C LYS A 256 -24.57 -1.87 -6.04
N SER A 257 -24.90 -1.77 -4.75
CA SER A 257 -26.00 -2.52 -4.15
C SER A 257 -27.37 -1.99 -4.59
N LEU A 258 -27.50 -0.68 -4.81
CA LEU A 258 -28.74 -0.03 -5.30
C LEU A 258 -29.03 -0.24 -6.80
N LYS A 259 -28.13 -0.89 -7.55
CA LYS A 259 -28.29 -1.16 -9.00
C LYS A 259 -28.76 -2.59 -9.32
N ASN A 260 -29.02 -3.38 -8.28
CA ASN A 260 -29.64 -4.71 -8.35
C ASN A 260 -31.02 -4.65 -7.71
#